data_AF-A0A7G2JZ78-F1
#
_entry.id   AF-A0A7G2JZ78-F1
#
_cell.length_a   1.000
_cell.length_b   1.000
_cell.length_c   1.000
_cell.angle_alpha   90.00
_cell.angle_beta   90.00
_cell.angle_gamma   90.00
#
_symmetry.space_group_name_H-M   'P 1'
#
loop_
_entity.id
_entity.type
_entity.pdbx_description
1 polymer ?
#
loop_
_entity_poly.entity_id
_entity_poly.type
_entity_poly.pdbx_seq_one_letter_code
_entity_poly.pdbx_strand_id
1 'polypeptide(L)' 'MALLDVKELSVHFGDKKTPFKAVDRISYQVAQGEVLGIVGES' A
#
# COMPACT_ATOMS: atom_id res chain seq x y z
N MET A 1 5.54 17.05 -9.65
CA MET A 1 4.71 15.92 -10.15
C MET A 1 5.19 14.66 -9.46
N ALA A 2 4.27 13.79 -9.04
CA ALA A 2 4.65 12.50 -8.48
C ALA A 2 5.10 11.57 -9.61
N LEU A 3 6.17 10.80 -9.37
CA LEU A 3 6.62 9.73 -10.26
C LEU A 3 5.76 8.48 -10.05
N LEU A 4 5.36 8.22 -8.80
CA LEU A 4 4.43 7.18 -8.40
C LEU A 4 3.27 7.80 -7.61
N ASP A 5 2.04 7.45 -7.96
CA ASP A 5 0.83 7.88 -7.27
C ASP A 5 -0.04 6.65 -6.98
N VAL A 6 -0.12 6.26 -5.72
CA VAL A 6 -0.92 5.12 -5.22
C VAL A 6 -2.14 5.67 -4.49
N LYS A 7 -3.32 5.21 -4.90
CA LYS A 7 -4.60 5.68 -4.37
C LYS A 7 -5.45 4.51 -3.88
N GLU A 8 -5.93 4.62 -2.65
CA GLU A 8 -6.87 3.70 -2.00
C GLU A 8 -6.50 2.22 -2.16
N LEU A 9 -5.19 1.90 -2.15
CA LEU A 9 -4.69 0.54 -2.35
C LEU A 9 -5.17 -0.34 -1.20
N SER A 10 -5.84 -1.45 -1.56
CA SER A 10 -6.23 -2.49 -0.63
C SER A 10 -5.79 -3.84 -1.17
N VAL A 11 -5.17 -4.66 -0.33
CA VAL A 11 -4.69 -6.00 -0.69
C VAL A 11 -5.28 -7.00 0.30
N HIS A 12 -5.96 -8.00 -0.23
CA HIS A 12 -6.63 -9.03 0.55
C HIS A 12 -5.94 -10.38 0.31
N PHE A 13 -5.78 -11.15 1.39
CA PHE A 13 -5.22 -12.49 1.39
C PHE A 13 -6.18 -13.45 2.11
N GLY A 14 -5.87 -14.75 2.06
CA GLY A 14 -6.66 -15.80 2.71
C GLY A 14 -7.68 -16.45 1.78
N ASP A 15 -8.49 -17.36 2.36
CA ASP A 15 -9.48 -18.11 1.62
C ASP A 15 -10.65 -17.23 1.15
N LYS A 16 -11.30 -17.64 0.05
CA LYS A 16 -12.50 -16.95 -0.48
C LYS A 16 -13.59 -16.70 0.56
N LYS A 17 -13.73 -17.59 1.56
CA LYS A 17 -14.75 -17.49 2.60
C LYS A 17 -14.37 -16.57 3.76
N THR A 18 -13.06 -16.42 3.99
CA THR A 18 -12.52 -15.65 5.13
C THR A 18 -11.28 -14.88 4.66
N PRO A 19 -11.46 -13.88 3.79
CA PRO A 19 -10.35 -13.03 3.40
C PRO A 19 -9.98 -12.09 4.57
N PHE A 20 -8.72 -11.73 4.65
CA PHE A 20 -8.23 -10.66 5.51
C PHE A 20 -7.52 -9.59 4.70
N LYS A 21 -7.55 -8.35 5.18
CA LYS A 21 -6.88 -7.21 4.55
C LYS A 21 -5.47 -7.08 5.10
N ALA A 22 -4.47 -7.29 4.25
CA ALA A 22 -3.09 -6.96 4.61
C ALA A 22 -2.76 -5.49 4.35
N VAL A 23 -3.44 -4.88 3.39
CA VAL A 23 -3.39 -3.44 3.13
C VAL A 23 -4.83 -2.94 3.03
N ASP A 24 -5.18 -1.87 3.74
CA ASP A 24 -6.53 -1.28 3.72
C ASP A 24 -6.47 0.20 3.35
N ARG A 25 -6.91 0.51 2.12
CA ARG A 25 -7.10 1.86 1.57
C ARG A 25 -5.95 2.83 1.83
N ILE A 26 -4.72 2.40 1.57
CA ILE A 26 -3.57 3.30 1.71
C ILE A 26 -3.39 4.14 0.45
N SER A 27 -3.04 5.41 0.66
CA SER A 27 -2.73 6.36 -0.41
C SER A 27 -1.40 7.02 -0.13
N TYR A 28 -0.48 7.01 -1.10
CA TYR A 28 0.82 7.68 -0.99
C TYR A 28 1.37 8.06 -2.37
N GLN A 29 2.30 9.01 -2.38
CA GLN A 29 2.97 9.47 -3.59
C GLN A 29 4.48 9.39 -3.38
N VAL A 30 5.22 9.18 -4.46
CA VAL A 30 6.69 9.26 -4.47
C VAL A 30 7.10 10.18 -5.62
N ALA A 31 7.81 11.25 -5.31
CA ALA A 31 8.39 12.16 -6.29
C ALA A 31 9.63 11.56 -6.96
N GLN A 32 10.02 12.11 -8.12
CA GLN A 32 11.25 11.70 -8.78
C GLN A 32 12.47 12.04 -7.91
N GLY A 33 13.29 11.03 -7.60
CA GLY A 33 14.48 11.18 -6.74
C GLY A 33 14.20 11.09 -5.23
N GLU A 34 12.94 10.91 -4.82
CA GLU A 34 12.57 10.69 -3.42
C GLU A 34 12.85 9.23 -3.00
N VAL A 35 13.30 9.05 -1.76
CA VAL A 35 13.45 7.74 -1.13
C VAL A 35 12.38 7.60 -0.05
N LEU A 36 11.42 6.69 -0.27
CA LEU A 36 10.36 6.36 0.67
C LEU A 36 10.67 5.02 1.38
N GLY A 37 10.71 5.03 2.71
CA GLY A 37 10.84 3.82 3.53
C GLY A 37 9.51 3.44 4.18
N ILE A 38 9.12 2.17 4.07
CA ILE A 38 7.96 1.61 4.77
C ILE A 38 8.48 0.67 5.86
N VAL A 39 8.07 0.89 7.10
CA VAL A 39 8.44 0.08 8.27
C VAL A 39 7.19 -0.44 8.96
N GLY A 40 7.30 -1.58 9.63
CA GLY A 40 6.19 -2.20 10.35
C GLY A 40 6.69 -3.16 11.41
N GLU A 41 5.85 -3.42 12.40
CA GLU A 41 6.06 -4.45 13.42
C GLU A 41 5.64 -5.82 12.83
N SER A 42 6.29 -6.90 13.30
CA SER A 42 5.95 -8.27 12.91
C SER A 42 4.90 -8.89 13.82
#